data_AF-A0A7W0QPX7-F1
#
_entry.id   AF-A0A7W0QPX7-F1
#
_cell.length_a   1.000
_cell.length_b   1.000
_cell.length_c   1.000
_cell.angle_alpha   90.00
_cell.angle_beta   90.00
_cell.angle_gamma   90.00
#
_symmetry.space_group_name_H-M   'P 1'
#
loop_
_entity.id
_entity.type
_entity.pdbx_description
1 polymer ?
#
loop_
_entity_poly.entity_id
_entity_poly.type
_entity_poly.pdbx_seq_one_letter_code
_entity_poly.pdbx_strand_id
1 'polypeptide(L)'
;MESRPADAQEEYGLSAIALASAAAFTVGAAAPLLMVVISPIDFLIPAVIFASLVFLALLCAVGAMAGGANVPKATARVTFWGALAMALTAGIGVLFGAAL
;
A
#
# COMPACT_ATOMS: atom_id res chain seq x y z
N MET A 1 31.48 28.56 -20.33
CA MET A 1 30.82 28.07 -19.10
C MET A 1 29.36 27.88 -19.46
N GLU A 2 29.02 26.70 -19.95
CA GLU A 2 27.65 26.27 -20.24
C GLU A 2 26.92 26.17 -18.90
N SER A 3 26.06 27.15 -18.61
CA SER A 3 25.23 27.14 -17.42
C SER A 3 24.21 26.01 -17.59
N ARG A 4 24.51 24.85 -16.99
CA ARG A 4 23.64 23.69 -16.94
C ARG A 4 22.22 24.15 -16.57
N PRO A 5 21.23 23.90 -17.43
CA PRO A 5 19.93 24.54 -17.26
C PRO A 5 19.23 23.92 -16.03
N ALA A 6 18.53 24.77 -15.26
CA ALA A 6 18.01 24.43 -13.93
C ALA A 6 16.93 23.33 -13.96
N ASP A 7 16.28 23.15 -15.10
CA ASP A 7 15.33 22.08 -15.44
C ASP A 7 15.98 20.68 -15.37
N ALA A 8 17.22 20.52 -15.81
CA ALA A 8 17.91 19.23 -15.78
C ALA A 8 18.27 18.76 -14.35
N GLN A 9 18.38 19.68 -13.38
CA GLN A 9 18.59 19.33 -11.96
C GLN A 9 17.29 18.94 -11.26
N GLU A 10 16.18 19.56 -11.63
CA GLU A 10 14.85 19.26 -11.10
C GLU A 10 14.33 17.92 -11.65
N GLU A 11 14.58 17.63 -12.93
CA GLU A 11 14.26 16.34 -13.58
C GLU A 11 15.04 15.16 -12.99
N TYR A 12 16.36 15.34 -12.73
CA TYR A 12 17.18 14.30 -12.09
C TYR A 12 16.71 14.01 -10.65
N GLY A 13 16.26 15.04 -9.92
CA GLY A 13 15.66 14.89 -8.59
C GLY A 13 14.27 14.21 -8.62
N LEU A 14 13.45 14.52 -9.63
CA LEU A 14 12.11 13.94 -9.81
C LEU A 14 12.17 12.45 -10.12
N SER A 15 13.14 12.01 -10.92
CA SER A 15 13.32 10.58 -11.24
C SER A 15 13.49 9.73 -9.98
N ALA A 16 14.26 10.21 -8.98
CA ALA A 16 14.49 9.51 -7.72
C ALA A 16 13.23 9.47 -6.84
N ILE A 17 12.44 10.55 -6.79
CA ILE A 17 11.16 10.61 -6.03
C ILE A 17 10.13 9.65 -6.63
N ALA A 18 10.06 9.59 -7.97
CA ALA A 18 9.17 8.68 -8.69
C ALA A 18 9.56 7.22 -8.45
N LEU A 19 10.84 6.86 -8.62
CA LEU A 19 11.33 5.49 -8.37
C LEU A 19 11.15 5.08 -6.90
N ALA A 20 11.40 5.98 -5.94
CA ALA A 20 11.23 5.69 -4.52
C ALA A 20 9.76 5.35 -4.19
N SER A 21 8.81 6.12 -4.73
CA SER A 21 7.38 5.88 -4.51
C SER A 21 6.91 4.60 -5.20
N ALA A 22 7.38 4.34 -6.42
CA ALA A 22 7.09 3.10 -7.14
C ALA A 22 7.64 1.88 -6.39
N ALA A 23 8.88 1.94 -5.91
CA ALA A 23 9.50 0.87 -5.12
C ALA A 23 8.73 0.63 -3.82
N ALA A 24 8.38 1.69 -3.07
CA ALA A 24 7.60 1.57 -1.84
C ALA A 24 6.23 0.93 -2.09
N PHE A 25 5.54 1.30 -3.16
CA PHE A 25 4.26 0.69 -3.53
C PHE A 25 4.41 -0.78 -3.90
N THR A 26 5.40 -1.11 -4.74
CA THR A 26 5.63 -2.49 -5.22
C THR A 26 6.00 -3.41 -4.06
N VAL A 27 6.88 -2.96 -3.15
CA VAL A 27 7.23 -3.69 -1.93
C VAL A 27 6.02 -3.85 -1.01
N GLY A 28 5.19 -2.82 -0.89
CA GLY A 28 3.95 -2.87 -0.12
C GLY A 28 2.92 -3.86 -0.65
N ALA A 29 2.81 -4.01 -1.97
CA ALA A 29 1.86 -4.92 -2.61
C ALA A 29 2.36 -6.38 -2.67
N ALA A 30 3.66 -6.63 -2.53
CA ALA A 30 4.24 -7.96 -2.70
C ALA A 30 3.71 -9.01 -1.69
N ALA A 31 3.55 -8.64 -0.42
CA ALA A 31 3.08 -9.55 0.62
C ALA A 31 1.62 -10.02 0.42
N PRO A 32 0.63 -9.14 0.21
CA PRO A 32 -0.74 -9.60 -0.08
C PRO A 32 -0.83 -10.38 -1.40
N LEU A 33 -0.01 -10.04 -2.41
CA LEU A 33 0.08 -10.82 -3.65
C LEU A 33 0.60 -12.24 -3.41
N LEU A 34 1.62 -12.39 -2.56
CA LEU A 34 2.15 -13.70 -2.15
C LEU A 34 1.08 -14.56 -1.46
N MET A 35 0.23 -13.93 -0.65
CA MET A 35 -0.84 -14.63 0.05
C MET A 35 -1.91 -15.20 -0.88
N VAL A 36 -2.19 -14.54 -2.01
CA VAL A 36 -3.08 -15.06 -3.06
C VAL A 36 -2.54 -16.38 -3.65
N VAL A 37 -1.23 -16.49 -3.82
CA VAL A 37 -0.60 -17.68 -4.43
C VAL A 37 -0.64 -18.89 -3.48
N ILE A 38 -0.56 -18.65 -2.18
CA ILE A 38 -0.43 -19.70 -1.16
C ILE A 38 -1.80 -20.12 -0.59
N SER A 39 -2.80 -19.22 -0.60
CA SER A 39 -4.07 -19.49 0.09
C SER A 39 -4.97 -20.47 -0.69
N PRO A 40 -5.60 -21.44 0.00
CA PRO A 40 -6.72 -22.22 -0.54
C PRO A 40 -7.86 -21.29 -0.97
N ILE A 41 -8.58 -21.65 -2.04
CA ILE A 41 -9.67 -20.85 -2.64
C ILE A 41 -10.73 -20.45 -1.59
N ASP A 42 -11.13 -21.39 -0.72
CA ASP A 42 -12.17 -21.16 0.31
C ASP A 42 -11.77 -20.15 1.40
N PHE A 43 -10.47 -19.87 1.54
CA PHE A 43 -9.95 -18.92 2.54
C PHE A 43 -9.26 -17.72 1.91
N LEU A 44 -9.26 -17.61 0.58
CA LEU A 44 -8.45 -16.64 -0.15
C LEU A 44 -8.87 -15.21 0.20
N ILE A 45 -10.17 -14.91 0.18
CA ILE A 45 -10.69 -13.58 0.51
C ILE A 45 -10.36 -13.18 1.96
N PRO A 46 -10.74 -13.95 3.00
CA PRO A 46 -10.43 -13.58 4.38
C PRO A 46 -8.91 -13.54 4.66
N ALA A 47 -8.12 -14.46 4.09
CA ALA A 47 -6.67 -14.46 4.26
C ALA A 47 -6.01 -13.22 3.65
N VAL A 48 -6.43 -12.82 2.44
CA VAL A 48 -5.89 -11.64 1.75
C VAL A 48 -6.28 -10.36 2.48
N ILE A 49 -7.52 -10.24 2.98
CA ILE A 49 -7.96 -9.09 3.78
C ILE A 49 -7.10 -8.97 5.04
N PHE A 50 -6.95 -10.05 5.80
CA PHE A 50 -6.15 -10.04 7.03
C PHE A 50 -4.69 -9.71 6.78
N ALA A 51 -4.07 -10.39 5.80
CA ALA A 51 -2.69 -10.16 5.43
C ALA A 51 -2.46 -8.71 4.98
N SER A 52 -3.36 -8.17 4.15
CA SER A 52 -3.27 -6.80 3.65
C SER A 52 -3.40 -5.77 4.78
N LEU A 53 -4.33 -5.94 5.71
CA LEU A 53 -4.51 -5.01 6.82
C LEU A 53 -3.33 -5.02 7.79
N VAL A 54 -2.81 -6.21 8.13
CA VAL A 54 -1.62 -6.35 8.97
C VAL A 54 -0.42 -5.70 8.29
N PHE A 55 -0.20 -5.99 7.01
CA PHE A 55 0.92 -5.44 6.26
C PHE A 55 0.81 -3.92 6.09
N LEU A 56 -0.39 -3.41 5.78
CA LEU A 56 -0.66 -1.98 5.68
C LEU A 56 -0.39 -1.27 7.01
N ALA A 57 -0.83 -1.84 8.13
CA ALA A 57 -0.57 -1.28 9.45
C ALA A 57 0.93 -1.25 9.78
N LEU A 58 1.66 -2.32 9.47
CA LEU A 58 3.11 -2.39 9.69
C LEU A 58 3.87 -1.39 8.82
N LEU A 59 3.59 -1.33 7.51
CA LEU A 59 4.26 -0.38 6.61
C LEU A 59 3.90 1.06 6.96
N CYS A 60 2.66 1.33 7.34
CA CYS A 60 2.25 2.67 7.74
C CYS A 60 2.94 3.09 9.05
N ALA A 61 3.11 2.16 10.00
CA ALA A 61 3.86 2.43 11.22
C ALA A 61 5.33 2.75 10.93
N VAL A 62 5.99 1.93 10.09
CA VAL A 62 7.38 2.15 9.67
C VAL A 62 7.54 3.47 8.90
N GLY A 63 6.62 3.77 7.98
CA GLY A 63 6.61 5.03 7.22
C GLY A 63 6.35 6.26 8.10
N ALA A 64 5.45 6.15 9.08
CA ALA A 64 5.18 7.22 10.05
C ALA A 64 6.39 7.48 10.96
N MET A 65 7.11 6.42 11.36
CA MET A 65 8.37 6.55 12.10
C MET A 65 9.45 7.25 11.28
N ALA A 66 9.64 6.84 10.02
CA ALA A 66 10.62 7.46 9.13
C ALA A 66 10.28 8.94 8.80
N GLY A 67 9.00 9.29 8.76
CA GLY A 67 8.51 10.65 8.50
C GLY A 67 8.34 11.54 9.75
N GLY A 68 8.67 11.06 10.95
CA GLY A 68 8.53 11.84 12.19
C GLY A 68 7.09 12.14 12.61
N ALA A 69 6.10 11.38 12.11
CA ALA A 69 4.69 11.59 12.41
C ALA A 69 4.25 10.81 13.66
N ASN A 70 3.10 11.18 14.24
CA ASN A 70 2.49 10.44 15.35
C ASN A 70 2.02 9.05 14.87
N VAL A 71 2.87 8.04 15.02
CA VAL A 71 2.69 6.65 14.57
C VAL A 71 1.28 6.09 14.84
N PRO A 72 0.73 6.12 16.08
CA PRO A 72 -0.59 5.54 16.33
C PRO A 72 -1.72 6.29 15.61
N LYS A 73 -1.68 7.62 15.53
CA LYS A 73 -2.69 8.41 14.80
C LYS A 73 -2.60 8.20 13.28
N ALA A 74 -1.39 8.18 12.75
CA ALA A 74 -1.15 7.98 11.32
C ALA A 74 -1.62 6.59 10.88
N THR A 75 -1.19 5.55 11.61
CA THR A 75 -1.55 4.15 11.35
C THR A 75 -3.05 3.93 11.50
N ALA A 76 -3.67 4.39 12.60
CA ALA A 76 -5.10 4.19 12.82
C ALA A 76 -5.97 4.77 11.70
N ARG A 77 -5.67 6.01 11.25
CA ARG A 77 -6.44 6.65 10.17
C ARG A 77 -6.28 5.87 8.86
N VAL A 78 -5.07 5.52 8.46
CA VAL A 78 -4.80 4.82 7.20
C VAL A 78 -5.39 3.42 7.21
N THR A 79 -5.18 2.66 8.28
CA THR A 79 -5.74 1.31 8.41
C THR A 79 -7.26 1.34 8.48
N PHE A 80 -7.87 2.33 9.13
CA PHE A 80 -9.33 2.49 9.16
C PHE A 80 -9.90 2.74 7.76
N TRP A 81 -9.34 3.70 7.00
CA TRP A 81 -9.79 3.96 5.64
C TRP A 81 -9.49 2.79 4.68
N GLY A 82 -8.37 2.09 4.88
CA GLY A 82 -8.03 0.89 4.13
C GLY A 82 -9.02 -0.26 4.39
N ALA A 83 -9.36 -0.52 5.66
CA ALA A 83 -10.34 -1.53 6.04
C ALA A 83 -11.74 -1.20 5.51
N LEU A 84 -12.15 0.07 5.56
CA LEU A 84 -13.42 0.51 4.98
C LEU A 84 -13.46 0.28 3.47
N ALA A 85 -12.38 0.61 2.75
CA ALA A 85 -12.28 0.37 1.31
C ALA A 85 -12.37 -1.12 0.97
N MET A 86 -11.65 -1.97 1.71
CA MET A 86 -11.72 -3.44 1.53
C MET A 86 -13.11 -3.99 1.81
N ALA A 87 -13.78 -3.54 2.88
CA ALA A 87 -15.13 -3.94 3.21
C ALA A 87 -16.11 -3.56 2.09
N LEU A 88 -15.96 -2.37 1.50
CA LEU A 88 -16.78 -1.93 0.37
C LEU A 88 -16.54 -2.79 -0.86
N THR A 89 -15.28 -3.07 -1.21
CA THR A 89 -14.92 -3.90 -2.37
C THR A 89 -15.42 -5.34 -2.21
N ALA A 90 -15.22 -5.94 -1.03
CA ALA A 90 -15.73 -7.28 -0.75
C ALA A 90 -17.26 -7.31 -0.75
N GLY A 91 -17.91 -6.30 -0.17
CA GLY A 91 -19.37 -6.18 -0.16
C GLY A 91 -19.96 -6.05 -1.57
N ILE A 92 -19.32 -5.28 -2.45
CA ILE A 92 -19.70 -5.23 -3.87
C ILE A 92 -19.53 -6.61 -4.52
N GLY A 93 -18.41 -7.30 -4.27
CA GLY A 93 -18.21 -8.68 -4.75
C GLY A 93 -19.37 -9.60 -4.38
N VAL A 94 -19.78 -9.59 -3.11
CA VAL A 94 -20.93 -10.39 -2.63
C VAL A 94 -22.23 -9.97 -3.31
N LEU A 95 -22.49 -8.67 -3.48
CA LEU A 95 -23.72 -8.15 -4.13
C LEU A 95 -23.83 -8.56 -5.60
N PHE A 96 -22.71 -8.69 -6.30
CA PHE A 96 -22.67 -9.12 -7.71
C PHE A 96 -22.46 -10.65 -7.87
N GLY A 97 -22.54 -11.42 -6.79
CA GLY A 97 -22.47 -12.88 -6.83
C GLY A 97 -21.06 -13.45 -7.00
N ALA A 98 -20.00 -12.68 -6.73
CA ALA A 98 -18.70 -13.26 -6.44
C ALA A 98 -18.84 -14.00 -5.10
N ALA A 99 -18.98 -15.33 -5.19
CA ALA A 99 -19.10 -16.20 -4.04
C ALA A 99 -17.89 -15.98 -3.11
N LEU A 100 -18.17 -15.91 -1.80
CA LEU A 100 -17.16 -15.89 -0.75
C LEU A 100 -16.51 -17.26 -0.61
#